data_AF-A0A6G8C916-F1
#
_entry.id   AF-A0A6G8C916-F1
#
_cell.length_a   1.000
_cell.length_b   1.000
_cell.length_c   1.000
_cell.angle_alpha   90.00
_cell.angle_beta   90.00
_cell.angle_gamma   90.00
#
_symmetry.space_group_name_H-M   'P 1'
#
loop_
_entity.id
_entity.type
_entity.pdbx_description
1 polymer ?
#
loop_
_entity_poly.entity_id
_entity_poly.type
_entity_poly.pdbx_seq_one_letter_code
_entity_poly.pdbx_strand_id
1 'polypeptide(L)'
;MALALAVRDYGSDSEILRKQLVRIKNEDRKKRMEFLIPALSADVKIRDAFFTSLKEEKNRSKEAWVVAALAYLHHPLRAESSGKYLPESLNLLAEIQQTGDIFFPYSWLQATFGAYQSPTAARTVRAFITKNPTYNPKLRAKILQASDDLFRAEKLVQQQAVLGKKS
;
A
#
# COMPACT_ATOMS: atom_id res chain seq x y z
N MET A 1 13.57 -12.13 6.19
CA MET A 1 13.02 -12.99 7.26
C MET A 1 12.29 -12.19 8.34
N ALA A 2 12.91 -11.24 9.04
CA ALA A 2 12.23 -10.48 10.11
C ALA A 2 11.02 -9.63 9.63
N LEU A 3 11.14 -8.96 8.48
CA LEU A 3 10.05 -8.12 7.94
C LEU A 3 8.79 -8.93 7.59
N ALA A 4 8.97 -10.16 7.11
CA ALA A 4 7.84 -11.04 6.79
C ALA A 4 7.18 -11.63 8.04
N LEU A 5 7.92 -11.78 9.15
CA LEU A 5 7.37 -12.18 10.44
C LEU A 5 6.57 -11.05 11.10
N ALA A 6 7.08 -9.82 11.03
CA ALA A 6 6.41 -8.65 11.60
C ALA A 6 5.03 -8.36 10.99
N VAL A 7 4.80 -8.75 9.74
CA VAL A 7 3.49 -8.61 9.08
C VAL A 7 2.49 -9.66 9.54
N ARG A 8 2.97 -10.76 10.13
CA ARG A 8 2.15 -11.86 10.65
C ARG A 8 1.80 -11.69 12.12
N ASP A 9 2.12 -10.53 12.71
CA ASP A 9 1.90 -10.18 14.11
C ASP A 9 2.40 -11.28 15.07
N TYR A 10 3.57 -11.85 14.75
CA TYR A 10 4.16 -12.95 15.53
C TYR A 10 4.70 -12.38 16.85
N GLY A 11 4.32 -12.98 17.98
CA GLY A 11 4.66 -12.47 19.31
C GLY A 11 6.13 -12.05 19.43
N SER A 12 6.37 -10.83 19.95
CA SER A 12 7.65 -10.10 20.05
C SER A 12 8.15 -9.35 18.80
N ASP A 13 7.32 -9.05 17.82
CA ASP A 13 7.71 -8.30 16.61
C ASP A 13 8.48 -7.00 16.88
N SER A 14 8.07 -6.22 17.89
CA SER A 14 8.78 -4.99 18.28
C SER A 14 10.20 -5.28 18.79
N GLU A 15 10.41 -6.36 19.54
CA GLU A 15 11.74 -6.78 20.01
C GLU A 15 12.59 -7.36 18.87
N ILE A 16 12.00 -8.14 17.98
CA ILE A 16 12.72 -8.71 16.83
C ILE A 16 13.20 -7.59 15.92
N LEU A 17 12.33 -6.63 15.59
CA LEU A 17 12.68 -5.47 14.78
C LEU A 17 13.76 -4.61 15.46
N ARG A 18 13.68 -4.38 16.78
CA ARG A 18 14.72 -3.69 17.55
C ARG A 18 16.06 -4.42 17.54
N LYS A 19 16.06 -5.75 17.77
CA LYS A 19 17.28 -6.58 17.73
C LYS A 19 17.92 -6.55 16.35
N GLN A 20 17.12 -6.55 15.28
CA GLN A 20 17.63 -6.41 13.92
C GLN A 20 18.22 -5.01 13.70
N LEU A 21 17.56 -3.96 14.17
CA LEU A 21 18.05 -2.58 14.05
C LEU A 21 19.46 -2.41 14.63
N VAL A 22 19.69 -2.94 15.84
CA VAL A 22 20.98 -2.86 16.55
C VAL A 22 22.10 -3.57 15.78
N ARG A 23 21.79 -4.61 15.00
CA ARG A 23 22.77 -5.39 14.23
C ARG A 23 23.16 -4.75 12.90
N ILE A 24 22.38 -3.79 12.39
CA ILE A 24 22.66 -3.14 11.11
C ILE A 24 23.79 -2.12 11.31
N LYS A 25 24.98 -2.43 10.77
CA LYS A 25 26.16 -1.54 10.81
C LYS A 25 26.13 -0.42 9.77
N ASN A 26 25.37 -0.59 8.69
CA ASN A 26 25.31 0.40 7.61
C ASN A 26 24.19 1.40 7.91
N GLU A 27 24.54 2.67 8.05
CA GLU A 27 23.61 3.72 8.47
C GLU A 27 22.42 3.92 7.51
N ASP A 28 22.61 3.77 6.20
CA ASP A 28 21.50 3.89 5.24
C ASP A 28 20.48 2.75 5.40
N ARG A 29 20.97 1.51 5.52
CA ARG A 29 20.10 0.35 5.80
C ARG A 29 19.38 0.49 7.14
N LYS A 30 20.03 1.10 8.14
CA LYS A 30 19.43 1.36 9.45
C LYS A 30 18.30 2.40 9.35
N LYS A 31 18.55 3.54 8.69
CA LYS A 31 17.52 4.57 8.44
C LYS A 31 16.35 4.03 7.62
N ARG A 32 16.62 3.22 6.61
CA ARG A 32 15.56 2.53 5.84
C ARG A 32 14.71 1.64 6.75
N MET A 33 15.35 0.87 7.63
CA MET A 33 14.65 0.01 8.59
C MET A 33 13.78 0.85 9.55
N GLU A 34 14.32 1.94 10.10
CA GLU A 34 13.59 2.87 10.97
C GLU A 34 12.36 3.45 10.26
N PHE A 35 12.49 3.83 9.00
CA PHE A 35 11.38 4.31 8.18
C PHE A 35 10.27 3.26 7.98
N LEU A 36 10.63 1.97 7.87
CA LEU A 36 9.67 0.88 7.64
C LEU A 36 8.98 0.40 8.92
N ILE A 37 9.58 0.58 10.10
CA ILE A 37 9.06 0.06 11.37
C ILE A 37 7.60 0.46 11.63
N PRO A 38 7.17 1.73 11.44
CA PRO A 38 5.78 2.10 11.67
C PRO A 38 4.78 1.34 10.78
N ALA A 39 5.13 1.10 9.51
CA ALA A 39 4.30 0.32 8.58
C ALA A 39 4.20 -1.16 8.97
N LEU A 40 5.20 -1.68 9.71
CA LEU A 40 5.26 -3.06 10.19
C LEU A 40 4.59 -3.26 11.56
N SER A 41 4.26 -2.18 12.27
CA SER A 41 3.65 -2.24 13.60
C SER A 41 2.36 -3.07 13.62
N ALA A 42 2.18 -3.88 14.65
CA ALA A 42 0.92 -4.58 14.94
C ALA A 42 -0.19 -3.59 15.34
N ASP A 43 0.16 -2.45 15.93
CA ASP A 43 -0.79 -1.40 16.29
C ASP A 43 -1.25 -0.62 15.05
N VAL A 44 -2.55 -0.71 14.75
CA VAL A 44 -3.19 -0.01 13.64
C VAL A 44 -3.05 1.50 13.76
N LYS A 45 -3.06 2.08 14.96
CA LYS A 45 -2.93 3.54 15.15
C LYS A 45 -1.57 4.05 14.71
N ILE A 46 -0.51 3.25 14.94
CA ILE A 46 0.84 3.57 14.46
C ILE A 46 0.88 3.52 12.93
N ARG A 47 0.24 2.51 12.32
CA ARG A 47 0.12 2.41 10.86
C ARG A 47 -0.67 3.58 10.27
N ASP A 48 -1.76 3.99 10.91
CA ASP A 48 -2.60 5.12 10.49
C ASP A 48 -1.82 6.43 10.51
N ALA A 49 -1.09 6.68 11.61
CA ALA A 49 -0.23 7.86 11.75
C ALA A 49 0.88 7.89 10.70
N PHE A 50 1.49 6.73 10.42
CA PHE A 50 2.49 6.60 9.37
C PHE A 50 1.91 6.88 7.98
N PHE A 51 0.77 6.30 7.62
CA PHE A 51 0.14 6.62 6.34
C PHE A 51 -0.23 8.11 6.24
N THR A 52 -0.70 8.69 7.34
CA THR A 52 -1.03 10.13 7.40
C THR A 52 0.20 11.00 7.18
N SER A 53 1.36 10.63 7.72
CA SER A 53 2.60 11.37 7.50
C SER A 53 3.04 11.33 6.03
N LEU A 54 2.73 10.25 5.30
CA LEU A 54 3.00 10.16 3.86
C LEU A 54 2.19 11.16 3.02
N LYS A 55 1.24 11.91 3.59
CA LYS A 55 0.58 13.02 2.88
C LYS A 55 1.52 14.22 2.70
N GLU A 56 2.52 14.38 3.55
CA GLU A 56 3.54 15.42 3.39
C GLU A 56 4.62 14.98 2.40
N GLU A 57 4.88 15.80 1.37
CA GLU A 57 5.88 15.52 0.33
C GLU A 57 7.26 15.12 0.86
N LYS A 58 7.76 15.82 1.88
CA LYS A 58 9.07 15.53 2.49
C LYS A 58 9.22 14.07 2.97
N ASN A 59 8.11 13.47 3.41
CA ASN A 59 8.07 12.09 3.89
C ASN A 59 8.04 11.07 2.75
N ARG A 60 7.94 11.53 1.50
CA ARG A 60 8.01 10.71 0.28
C ARG A 60 9.33 10.85 -0.50
N SER A 61 10.28 11.64 0.00
CA SER A 61 11.58 11.90 -0.65
C SER A 61 12.43 10.65 -0.94
N LYS A 62 12.27 9.58 -0.15
CA LYS A 62 12.90 8.27 -0.39
C LYS A 62 11.88 7.29 -0.96
N GLU A 63 11.51 7.48 -2.23
CA GLU A 63 10.42 6.78 -2.91
C GLU A 63 10.49 5.25 -2.80
N ALA A 64 11.68 4.64 -2.97
CA ALA A 64 11.85 3.20 -2.83
C ALA A 64 11.52 2.69 -1.41
N TRP A 65 11.69 3.53 -0.38
CA TRP A 65 11.31 3.21 0.99
C TRP A 65 9.81 3.34 1.19
N VAL A 66 9.19 4.36 0.59
CA VAL A 66 7.73 4.56 0.59
C VAL A 66 7.02 3.38 -0.06
N VAL A 67 7.47 2.95 -1.25
CA VAL A 67 6.90 1.80 -1.97
C VAL A 67 6.99 0.52 -1.12
N ALA A 68 8.13 0.28 -0.48
CA ALA A 68 8.27 -0.86 0.42
C ALA A 68 7.35 -0.77 1.66
N ALA A 69 7.19 0.43 2.23
CA ALA A 69 6.29 0.65 3.36
C ALA A 69 4.82 0.43 2.99
N LEU A 70 4.38 0.94 1.83
CA LEU A 70 3.04 0.71 1.30
C LEU A 70 2.76 -0.78 1.09
N ALA A 71 3.72 -1.53 0.54
CA ALA A 71 3.57 -2.97 0.38
C ALA A 71 3.33 -3.70 1.73
N TYR A 72 3.90 -3.21 2.83
CA TYR A 72 3.62 -3.72 4.17
C TYR A 72 2.29 -3.27 4.74
N LEU A 73 1.90 -2.01 4.53
CA LEU A 73 0.57 -1.52 4.92
C LEU A 73 -0.54 -2.31 4.20
N HIS A 74 -0.40 -2.50 2.89
CA HIS A 74 -1.39 -3.13 2.02
C HIS A 74 -1.23 -4.65 1.88
N HIS A 75 -0.39 -5.27 2.70
CA HIS A 75 -0.23 -6.72 2.68
C HIS A 75 -1.58 -7.43 2.87
N PRO A 76 -1.85 -8.58 2.21
CA PRO A 76 -3.14 -9.28 2.29
C PRO A 76 -3.67 -9.52 3.70
N LEU A 77 -2.78 -9.88 4.65
CA LEU A 77 -3.13 -10.08 6.07
C LEU A 77 -3.65 -8.82 6.78
N ARG A 78 -3.37 -7.63 6.23
CA ARG A 78 -3.77 -6.33 6.79
C ARG A 78 -4.79 -5.60 5.92
N ALA A 79 -5.21 -6.21 4.80
CA ALA A 79 -6.06 -5.59 3.79
C ALA A 79 -7.39 -5.06 4.37
N GLU A 80 -7.95 -5.74 5.37
CA GLU A 80 -9.15 -5.30 6.09
C GLU A 80 -8.94 -3.94 6.78
N SER A 81 -7.86 -3.81 7.57
CA SER A 81 -7.56 -2.56 8.28
C SER A 81 -7.03 -1.45 7.36
N SER A 82 -6.36 -1.81 6.27
CA SER A 82 -5.66 -0.88 5.37
C SER A 82 -6.49 -0.42 4.18
N GLY A 83 -7.65 -1.05 3.92
CA GLY A 83 -8.55 -0.65 2.83
C GLY A 83 -9.01 0.80 2.91
N LYS A 84 -9.03 1.40 4.10
CA LYS A 84 -9.36 2.81 4.33
C LYS A 84 -8.37 3.80 3.71
N TYR A 85 -7.14 3.38 3.39
CA TYR A 85 -6.13 4.24 2.77
C TYR A 85 -6.33 4.40 1.25
N LEU A 86 -7.02 3.45 0.61
CA LEU A 86 -7.13 3.38 -0.85
C LEU A 86 -7.68 4.67 -1.50
N PRO A 87 -8.74 5.33 -0.97
CA PRO A 87 -9.22 6.58 -1.56
C PRO A 87 -8.16 7.69 -1.50
N GLU A 88 -7.47 7.81 -0.37
CA GLU A 88 -6.47 8.86 -0.19
C GLU A 88 -5.22 8.61 -1.03
N SER A 89 -4.83 7.35 -1.23
CA SER A 89 -3.76 6.98 -2.14
C SER A 89 -4.03 7.39 -3.59
N LEU A 90 -5.29 7.44 -4.02
CA LEU A 90 -5.67 7.97 -5.33
C LEU A 90 -5.66 9.52 -5.34
N ASN A 91 -6.13 10.15 -4.26
CA ASN A 91 -6.13 11.61 -4.13
C ASN A 91 -4.72 12.22 -4.20
N LEU A 92 -3.73 11.57 -3.58
CA LEU A 92 -2.34 12.02 -3.57
C LEU A 92 -1.62 11.87 -4.93
N LEU A 93 -2.18 11.09 -5.87
CA LEU A 93 -1.47 10.68 -7.08
C LEU A 93 -1.05 11.86 -7.97
N ALA A 94 -1.86 12.92 -8.06
CA ALA A 94 -1.54 14.09 -8.86
C ALA A 94 -0.33 14.85 -8.30
N GLU A 95 -0.29 15.07 -6.98
CA GLU A 95 0.84 15.69 -6.28
C GLU A 95 2.10 14.81 -6.39
N ILE A 96 1.96 13.50 -6.22
CA ILE A 96 3.06 12.53 -6.37
C ILE A 96 3.67 12.60 -7.77
N GLN A 97 2.87 12.78 -8.82
CA GLN A 97 3.39 12.92 -10.18
C GLN A 97 4.16 14.22 -10.40
N GLN A 98 3.81 15.29 -9.69
CA GLN A 98 4.46 16.59 -9.81
C GLN A 98 5.78 16.66 -9.02
N THR A 99 5.87 15.91 -7.91
CA THR A 99 6.95 16.01 -6.93
C THR A 99 7.95 14.85 -6.99
N GLY A 100 7.55 13.72 -7.57
CA GLY A 100 8.35 12.51 -7.63
C GLY A 100 8.94 12.19 -9.00
N ASP A 101 9.70 11.11 -9.04
CA ASP A 101 10.21 10.52 -10.27
C ASP A 101 9.07 10.03 -11.18
N ILE A 102 9.33 9.99 -12.49
CA ILE A 102 8.35 9.60 -13.51
C ILE A 102 7.76 8.18 -13.30
N PHE A 103 8.49 7.29 -12.61
CA PHE A 103 8.06 5.94 -12.28
C PHE A 103 7.33 5.83 -10.94
N PHE A 104 7.48 6.83 -10.05
CA PHE A 104 6.93 6.77 -8.70
C PHE A 104 5.40 6.68 -8.63
N PRO A 105 4.61 7.45 -9.42
CA PRO A 105 3.16 7.32 -9.41
C PRO A 105 2.67 5.90 -9.69
N TYR A 106 3.33 5.19 -10.60
CA TYR A 106 2.95 3.82 -10.93
C TYR A 106 3.34 2.85 -9.81
N SER A 107 4.55 2.99 -9.26
CA SER A 107 5.03 2.16 -8.14
C SER A 107 4.18 2.35 -6.87
N TRP A 108 3.76 3.58 -6.59
CA TRP A 108 2.82 3.93 -5.53
C TRP A 108 1.49 3.17 -5.69
N LEU A 109 0.91 3.20 -6.89
CA LEU A 109 -0.35 2.52 -7.19
C LEU A 109 -0.21 1.00 -7.11
N GLN A 110 0.87 0.42 -7.65
CA GLN A 110 1.10 -1.02 -7.59
C GLN A 110 1.23 -1.52 -6.15
N ALA A 111 1.99 -0.83 -5.30
CA ALA A 111 2.12 -1.19 -3.88
C ALA A 111 0.82 -1.01 -3.11
N THR A 112 -0.04 -0.09 -3.54
CA THR A 112 -1.34 0.19 -2.90
C THR A 112 -2.41 -0.84 -3.29
N PHE A 113 -2.54 -1.16 -4.58
CA PHE A 113 -3.68 -1.94 -5.10
C PHE A 113 -3.34 -3.39 -5.45
N GLY A 114 -2.07 -3.72 -5.68
CA GLY A 114 -1.65 -5.01 -6.26
C GLY A 114 -1.97 -6.24 -5.41
N ALA A 115 -2.22 -6.08 -4.11
CA ALA A 115 -2.56 -7.17 -3.20
C ALA A 115 -4.07 -7.35 -2.97
N TYR A 116 -4.91 -6.48 -3.55
CA TYR A 116 -6.36 -6.51 -3.32
C TYR A 116 -7.09 -7.35 -4.37
N GLN A 117 -8.13 -8.02 -3.93
CA GLN A 117 -9.11 -8.73 -4.77
C GLN A 117 -10.56 -8.41 -4.37
N SER A 118 -10.75 -7.48 -3.44
CA SER A 118 -12.07 -7.23 -2.84
C SER A 118 -12.94 -6.34 -3.73
N PRO A 119 -14.26 -6.58 -3.79
CA PRO A 119 -15.19 -5.70 -4.50
C PRO A 119 -15.14 -4.25 -3.99
N THR A 120 -14.87 -4.05 -2.70
CA THR A 120 -14.74 -2.71 -2.11
C THR A 120 -13.53 -1.96 -2.69
N ALA A 121 -12.37 -2.60 -2.80
CA ALA A 121 -11.19 -1.96 -3.41
C ALA A 121 -11.43 -1.62 -4.89
N ALA A 122 -12.02 -2.55 -5.65
CA ALA A 122 -12.38 -2.33 -7.05
C ALA A 122 -13.36 -1.16 -7.22
N ARG A 123 -14.39 -1.06 -6.35
CA ARG A 123 -15.32 0.07 -6.33
C ARG A 123 -14.64 1.39 -6.03
N THR A 124 -13.68 1.44 -5.11
CA THR A 124 -12.93 2.67 -4.81
C THR A 124 -12.24 3.22 -6.06
N VAL A 125 -11.56 2.36 -6.84
CA VAL A 125 -10.91 2.76 -8.09
C VAL A 125 -11.93 3.25 -9.12
N ARG A 126 -13.01 2.49 -9.35
CA ARG A 126 -14.05 2.87 -10.32
C ARG A 126 -14.70 4.21 -9.93
N ALA A 127 -15.05 4.38 -8.66
CA ALA A 127 -15.65 5.60 -8.14
C ALA A 127 -14.74 6.81 -8.32
N PHE A 128 -13.43 6.66 -8.07
CA PHE A 128 -12.47 7.75 -8.31
C PHE A 128 -12.45 8.17 -9.78
N ILE A 129 -12.40 7.22 -10.71
CA ILE A 129 -12.41 7.52 -12.15
C ILE A 129 -13.71 8.19 -12.57
N THR A 130 -14.86 7.69 -12.10
CA THR A 130 -16.18 8.27 -12.42
C THR A 130 -16.34 9.69 -11.84
N LYS A 131 -15.86 9.93 -10.63
CA LYS A 131 -15.93 11.25 -9.97
C LYS A 131 -15.01 12.28 -10.62
N ASN A 132 -13.97 11.85 -11.33
CA ASN A 132 -12.98 12.73 -11.95
C ASN A 132 -12.94 12.53 -13.48
N PRO A 133 -14.00 12.88 -14.23
CA PRO A 133 -14.07 12.64 -15.67
C PRO A 133 -13.00 13.40 -16.47
N THR A 134 -12.52 14.53 -15.95
CA THR A 134 -11.49 15.38 -16.55
C THR A 134 -10.09 15.14 -15.98
N TYR A 135 -9.89 14.04 -15.23
CA TYR A 135 -8.58 13.71 -14.65
C TYR A 135 -7.52 13.52 -15.74
N ASN A 136 -6.25 13.75 -15.39
CA ASN A 136 -5.13 13.60 -16.30
C ASN A 136 -5.17 12.21 -16.99
N PRO A 137 -5.25 12.14 -18.33
CA PRO A 137 -5.40 10.86 -19.04
C PRO A 137 -4.26 9.88 -18.80
N LYS A 138 -3.02 10.38 -18.64
CA LYS A 138 -1.85 9.53 -18.35
C LYS A 138 -1.93 8.94 -16.94
N LEU A 139 -2.37 9.72 -15.95
CA LEU A 139 -2.57 9.22 -14.59
C LEU A 139 -3.74 8.25 -14.52
N ARG A 140 -4.84 8.53 -15.22
CA ARG A 140 -5.97 7.60 -15.35
C ARG A 140 -5.52 6.26 -15.94
N ALA A 141 -4.69 6.27 -16.99
CA ALA A 141 -4.13 5.05 -17.57
C ALA A 141 -3.27 4.28 -16.56
N LYS A 142 -2.42 4.96 -15.78
CA LYS A 142 -1.63 4.32 -14.70
C LYS A 142 -2.52 3.70 -13.61
N ILE A 143 -3.60 4.37 -13.20
CA ILE A 143 -4.57 3.82 -12.24
C ILE A 143 -5.19 2.54 -12.78
N LEU A 144 -5.68 2.56 -14.03
CA LEU A 144 -6.29 1.40 -14.66
C LEU A 144 -5.29 0.25 -14.81
N GLN A 145 -4.07 0.55 -15.24
CA GLN A 145 -3.00 -0.44 -15.39
C GLN A 145 -2.65 -1.10 -14.05
N ALA A 146 -2.41 -0.31 -13.00
CA ALA A 146 -2.06 -0.83 -11.68
C ALA A 146 -3.22 -1.57 -10.98
N SER A 147 -4.46 -1.36 -11.42
CA SER A 147 -5.66 -1.98 -10.86
C SER A 147 -6.19 -3.14 -11.71
N ASP A 148 -5.53 -3.50 -12.81
CA ASP A 148 -6.01 -4.55 -13.71
C ASP A 148 -6.09 -5.92 -13.01
N ASP A 149 -5.05 -6.29 -12.26
CA ASP A 149 -5.03 -7.51 -11.45
C ASP A 149 -6.13 -7.50 -10.38
N LEU A 150 -6.36 -6.37 -9.72
CA LEU A 150 -7.45 -6.20 -8.76
C LEU A 150 -8.81 -6.48 -9.43
N PHE A 151 -9.07 -5.93 -10.62
CA PHE A 151 -10.32 -6.15 -11.33
C PHE A 151 -10.49 -7.60 -11.81
N ARG A 152 -9.40 -8.26 -12.22
CA ARG A 152 -9.43 -9.68 -12.57
C ARG A 152 -9.72 -10.55 -11.35
N ALA A 153 -9.01 -10.32 -10.26
CA ALA A 153 -9.17 -11.07 -9.01
C ALA A 153 -10.57 -10.87 -8.39
N GLU A 154 -11.12 -9.65 -8.42
CA GLU A 154 -12.49 -9.36 -8.00
C GLU A 154 -13.50 -10.28 -8.70
N LYS A 155 -13.42 -10.38 -10.04
CA LYS A 155 -14.34 -11.20 -10.84
C LYS A 155 -14.24 -12.68 -10.46
N LEU A 156 -13.02 -13.19 -10.29
CA LEU A 156 -12.79 -14.59 -9.92
C LEU A 156 -13.37 -14.92 -8.55
N VAL A 157 -13.13 -14.07 -7.54
CA VAL A 157 -13.66 -14.25 -6.19
C VAL A 157 -15.19 -14.21 -6.20
N GLN A 158 -15.80 -13.30 -6.96
CA GLN A 158 -17.26 -13.23 -7.09
C GLN A 158 -17.84 -14.49 -7.76
N GLN A 159 -17.21 -15.00 -8.82
CA GLN A 159 -17.65 -16.23 -9.50
C GLN A 159 -17.59 -17.45 -8.58
N GLN A 160 -16.51 -17.61 -7.82
CA GLN A 160 -16.36 -18.69 -6.84
C GLN A 160 -17.44 -18.61 -5.75
N ALA A 161 -17.74 -17.41 -5.24
CA ALA A 161 -18.79 -17.22 -4.24
C ALA A 161 -20.20 -17.59 -4.76
N VAL A 162 -20.46 -17.40 -6.06
CA VAL A 162 -21.73 -17.81 -6.69
C VAL A 162 -21.80 -19.33 -6.85
N LEU A 163 -20.69 -19.97 -7.24
CA LEU A 163 -20.62 -21.42 -7.42
C LEU A 163 -20.73 -22.18 -6.09
N GLY A 164 -20.07 -21.69 -5.03
CA GLY A 164 -20.11 -22.31 -3.70
C GLY A 164 -21.47 -22.22 -2.99
N LYS A 165 -22.37 -21.32 -3.40
CA LYS A 165 -23.74 -21.22 -2.88
C LYS A 165 -24.74 -22.15 -3.57
N LYS A 166 -24.33 -22.84 -4.64
CA LYS A 166 -25.17 -23.78 -5.39
C LYS A 166 -24.90 -25.25 -5.04
N SER A 167 -23.96 -25.51 -4.14
CA SER A 167 -23.67 -26.83 -3.55
C SER A 167 -24.24 -26.91 -2.13
#